data_AF-A0A1J5WEX5-F1
#
_entry.id   AF-A0A1J5WEX5-F1
#
_cell.length_a   1.000
_cell.length_b   1.000
_cell.length_c   1.000
_cell.angle_alpha   90.00
_cell.angle_beta   90.00
_cell.angle_gamma   90.00
#
_symmetry.space_group_name_H-M   'P 1'
#
loop_
_entity.id
_entity.type
_entity.pdbx_description
1 polymer ?
#
loop_
_entity_poly.entity_id
_entity_poly.type
_entity_poly.pdbx_seq_one_letter_code
_entity_poly.pdbx_strand_id
1 'polypeptide(L)'
;MELLELWTRHPEHTADIYKIENNSIWIGNVERLRLRGYAMEILPKLRFHEENVMGELSLSARKTKHLTGILKIERNSICVGKVKKIDLEDYAAGILPKLKLHRENEMEELFFEDIQP
;
A
#
# COMPACT_ATOMS: atom_id res chain seq x y z
N MET A 1 -10.78 -4.30 -11.41
CA MET A 1 -11.48 -3.79 -10.21
C MET A 1 -11.27 -2.29 -10.15
N GLU A 2 -12.35 -1.50 -10.03
CA GLU A 2 -12.26 -0.03 -10.08
C GLU A 2 -11.65 0.57 -8.80
N LEU A 3 -12.07 0.07 -7.63
CA LEU A 3 -11.59 0.55 -6.33
C LEU A 3 -11.51 -0.60 -5.34
N LEU A 4 -10.36 -0.70 -4.66
CA LEU A 4 -10.20 -1.46 -3.42
C LEU A 4 -9.89 -0.48 -2.30
N GLU A 5 -10.84 -0.27 -1.40
CA GLU A 5 -10.67 0.58 -0.22
C GLU A 5 -10.84 -0.25 1.05
N LEU A 6 -9.80 -0.26 1.90
CA LEU A 6 -9.81 -0.95 3.19
C LEU A 6 -9.31 0.00 4.27
N TRP A 7 -10.01 0.03 5.40
CA TRP A 7 -9.60 0.79 6.56
C TRP A 7 -10.01 0.08 7.85
N THR A 8 -9.18 0.21 8.87
CA THR A 8 -9.54 -0.22 10.22
C THR A 8 -8.71 0.53 11.25
N ARG A 9 -9.35 0.87 12.38
CA ARG A 9 -8.69 1.44 13.56
C ARG A 9 -8.29 0.38 14.58
N HIS A 10 -8.66 -0.87 14.31
CA HIS A 10 -8.65 -2.00 15.20
C HIS A 10 -7.73 -3.09 14.64
N PRO A 11 -6.60 -3.41 15.32
CA PRO A 11 -5.66 -4.44 14.87
C PRO A 11 -6.28 -5.84 14.82
N GLU A 12 -7.31 -6.11 15.63
CA GLU A 12 -8.03 -7.38 15.66
C GLU A 12 -8.66 -7.74 14.32
N HIS A 13 -9.05 -6.75 13.51
CA HIS A 13 -9.62 -6.98 12.16
C HIS A 13 -8.59 -7.43 11.13
N THR A 14 -7.30 -7.25 11.40
CA THR A 14 -6.20 -7.68 10.51
C THR A 14 -5.34 -8.78 11.13
N ALA A 15 -5.73 -9.30 12.30
CA ALA A 15 -4.97 -10.31 13.04
C ALA A 15 -4.63 -11.55 12.20
N ASP A 16 -5.59 -12.07 11.43
CA ASP A 16 -5.38 -13.25 10.60
C ASP A 16 -4.58 -12.95 9.33
N ILE A 17 -4.61 -11.71 8.85
CA ILE A 17 -3.85 -11.26 7.68
C ILE A 17 -2.35 -11.31 7.96
N TYR A 18 -1.92 -11.09 9.20
CA TYR A 18 -0.51 -11.22 9.57
C TYR A 18 0.06 -12.62 9.34
N LYS A 19 -0.79 -13.66 9.38
CA LYS A 19 -0.39 -15.06 9.14
C LYS A 19 -0.26 -15.39 7.65
N ILE A 20 -0.79 -14.53 6.78
CA ILE A 20 -0.75 -14.72 5.33
C ILE A 20 0.65 -14.38 4.82
N GLU A 21 1.17 -15.18 3.89
CA GLU A 21 2.46 -14.93 3.27
C GLU A 21 2.42 -13.67 2.38
N ASN A 22 3.55 -12.98 2.24
CA ASN A 22 3.64 -11.83 1.34
C ASN A 22 3.40 -12.28 -0.12
N ASN A 23 2.83 -11.41 -0.95
CA ASN A 23 2.52 -11.68 -2.36
C ASN A 23 1.61 -12.90 -2.62
N SER A 24 0.74 -13.28 -1.68
CA SER A 24 -0.12 -14.48 -1.80
C SER A 24 -1.59 -14.17 -2.15
N ILE A 25 -2.08 -12.95 -1.90
CA ILE A 25 -3.46 -12.54 -2.18
C ILE A 25 -3.54 -11.96 -3.59
N TRP A 26 -3.96 -12.77 -4.57
CA TRP A 26 -4.15 -12.30 -5.94
C TRP A 26 -5.37 -11.39 -6.08
N ILE A 27 -5.15 -10.17 -6.56
CA ILE A 27 -6.21 -9.17 -6.78
C ILE A 27 -6.34 -8.72 -8.24
N GLY A 28 -5.46 -9.20 -9.13
CA GLY A 28 -5.49 -8.87 -10.55
C GLY A 28 -5.18 -7.40 -10.83
N ASN A 29 -6.00 -6.77 -11.68
CA ASN A 29 -5.88 -5.36 -12.05
C ASN A 29 -6.75 -4.48 -11.15
N VAL A 30 -6.13 -3.45 -10.57
CA VAL A 30 -6.77 -2.48 -9.67
C VAL A 30 -6.48 -1.08 -10.15
N GLU A 31 -7.54 -0.34 -10.48
CA GLU A 31 -7.42 1.05 -10.90
C GLU A 31 -7.09 1.96 -9.71
N ARG A 32 -7.73 1.76 -8.55
CA ARG A 32 -7.46 2.54 -7.33
C ARG A 32 -7.34 1.67 -6.09
N LEU A 33 -6.27 1.85 -5.33
CA LEU A 33 -6.03 1.19 -4.04
C LEU A 33 -5.96 2.23 -2.93
N ARG A 34 -6.81 2.09 -1.90
CA ARG A 34 -6.82 2.96 -0.72
C ARG A 34 -6.71 2.13 0.54
N LEU A 35 -5.63 2.32 1.31
CA LEU A 35 -5.41 1.62 2.58
C LEU A 35 -5.19 2.61 3.72
N ARG A 36 -5.99 2.48 4.78
CA ARG A 36 -5.92 3.39 5.93
C ARG A 36 -5.82 2.66 7.26
N GLY A 37 -4.99 3.16 8.17
CA GLY A 37 -4.84 2.59 9.51
C GLY A 37 -4.23 1.19 9.49
N TYR A 38 -4.77 0.26 10.29
CA TYR A 38 -4.25 -1.11 10.35
C TYR A 38 -4.41 -1.92 9.05
N ALA A 39 -5.27 -1.47 8.12
CA ALA A 39 -5.42 -2.10 6.82
C ALA A 39 -4.17 -2.01 5.95
N MET A 40 -3.24 -1.11 6.26
CA MET A 40 -1.96 -0.98 5.54
C MET A 40 -1.14 -2.26 5.57
N GLU A 41 -1.27 -3.07 6.63
CA GLU A 41 -0.53 -4.33 6.80
C GLU A 41 -0.93 -5.40 5.77
N ILE A 42 -2.04 -5.17 5.04
CA ILE A 42 -2.46 -5.98 3.89
C ILE A 42 -1.58 -5.72 2.68
N LEU A 43 -1.03 -4.51 2.52
CA LEU A 43 -0.28 -4.10 1.33
C LEU A 43 0.80 -5.12 0.89
N PRO A 44 1.71 -5.61 1.76
CA PRO A 44 2.72 -6.60 1.37
C PRO A 44 2.14 -7.99 1.04
N LYS A 45 0.87 -8.25 1.36
CA LYS A 45 0.18 -9.53 1.09
C LYS A 45 -0.44 -9.56 -0.29
N LEU A 46 -0.72 -8.40 -0.88
CA LEU A 46 -1.37 -8.28 -2.18
C LEU A 46 -0.41 -8.63 -3.32
N ARG A 47 -0.93 -9.36 -4.31
CA ARG A 47 -0.28 -9.66 -5.59
C ARG A 47 -1.11 -9.08 -6.71
N PHE A 48 -0.53 -8.12 -7.41
CA PHE A 48 -1.12 -7.48 -8.58
C PHE A 48 -0.71 -8.22 -9.86
N HIS A 49 -1.47 -8.00 -10.92
CA HIS A 49 -1.07 -8.44 -12.26
C HIS A 49 0.23 -7.73 -12.69
N GLU A 50 1.06 -8.41 -13.49
CA GLU A 50 2.35 -7.86 -13.95
C GLU A 50 2.16 -6.57 -14.75
N GLU A 51 1.16 -6.56 -15.63
CA GLU A 51 0.71 -5.41 -16.42
C GLU A 51 -0.28 -4.49 -15.69
N ASN A 52 -0.34 -4.52 -14.35
CA ASN A 52 -1.24 -3.64 -13.60
C ASN A 52 -0.84 -2.18 -13.81
N VAL A 53 -1.78 -1.38 -14.32
CA VAL A 53 -1.68 0.08 -14.43
C VAL A 53 -2.68 0.70 -13.47
N MET A 54 -2.20 1.07 -12.29
CA MET A 54 -2.97 1.70 -11.24
C MET A 54 -3.04 3.21 -11.48
N GLY A 55 -4.25 3.77 -11.45
CA GLY A 55 -4.47 5.21 -11.46
C GLY A 55 -4.03 5.85 -10.15
N GLU A 56 -4.38 5.26 -9.01
CA GLU A 56 -4.12 5.85 -7.69
C GLU A 56 -3.75 4.81 -6.63
N LEU A 57 -2.65 5.05 -5.91
CA LEU A 57 -2.28 4.40 -4.66
C LEU A 57 -2.33 5.42 -3.52
N SER A 58 -3.37 5.37 -2.68
CA SER A 58 -3.52 6.25 -1.52
C SER A 58 -3.33 5.47 -0.21
N LEU A 59 -2.38 5.89 0.60
CA LEU A 59 -1.97 5.22 1.83
C LEU A 59 -1.98 6.22 3.00
N SER A 60 -2.71 5.91 4.07
CA SER A 60 -2.84 6.83 5.23
C SER A 60 -2.53 6.14 6.56
N ALA A 61 -1.53 6.68 7.25
CA ALA A 61 -1.00 6.10 8.48
C ALA A 61 -0.93 7.13 9.62
N ARG A 62 -2.03 7.40 10.32
CA ARG A 62 -2.04 8.35 11.45
C ARG A 62 -1.10 8.02 12.62
N LYS A 63 -0.60 6.79 12.72
CA LYS A 63 0.28 6.33 13.80
C LYS A 63 1.30 5.35 13.24
N THR A 64 2.54 5.43 13.70
CA THR A 64 3.63 4.50 13.33
C THR A 64 3.27 3.04 13.58
N LYS A 65 2.45 2.74 14.61
CA LYS A 65 2.00 1.37 14.91
C LYS A 65 1.26 0.68 13.75
N HIS A 66 0.63 1.45 12.85
CA HIS A 66 -0.06 0.93 11.66
C HIS A 66 0.91 0.34 10.62
N LEU A 67 2.21 0.57 10.78
CA LEU A 67 3.26 0.25 9.81
C LEU A 67 4.26 -0.78 10.35
N THR A 68 4.00 -1.35 11.52
CA THR A 68 5.02 -2.09 12.29
C THR A 68 5.52 -3.33 11.52
N GLY A 69 4.65 -4.03 10.81
CA GLY A 69 5.03 -5.16 9.95
C GLY A 69 5.70 -4.68 8.66
N ILE A 70 5.09 -3.70 8.00
CA ILE A 70 5.58 -3.15 6.71
C ILE A 70 6.98 -2.57 6.83
N LEU A 71 7.33 -1.86 7.91
CA LEU A 71 8.66 -1.25 8.03
C LEU A 71 9.78 -2.28 8.20
N LYS A 72 9.47 -3.50 8.63
CA LYS A 72 10.42 -4.61 8.81
C LYS A 72 10.74 -5.37 7.53
N ILE A 73 9.92 -5.23 6.48
CA ILE A 73 10.18 -5.92 5.21
C ILE A 73 11.35 -5.28 4.47
N GLU A 74 11.93 -6.01 3.52
CA GLU A 74 13.05 -5.52 2.73
C GLU A 74 12.67 -4.35 1.81
N ARG A 75 13.66 -3.55 1.41
CA ARG A 75 13.46 -2.48 0.43
C ARG A 75 13.01 -3.07 -0.91
N ASN A 76 12.17 -2.34 -1.64
CA ASN A 76 11.69 -2.77 -2.97
C ASN A 76 11.03 -4.17 -2.99
N SER A 77 10.33 -4.56 -1.93
CA SER A 77 9.70 -5.89 -1.80
C SER A 77 8.20 -5.92 -2.11
N ILE A 78 7.54 -4.75 -2.14
CA ILE A 78 6.10 -4.63 -2.47
C ILE A 78 5.95 -4.26 -3.94
N CYS A 79 5.67 -5.23 -4.80
CA CYS A 79 5.42 -4.98 -6.23
C CYS A 79 3.99 -4.47 -6.45
N VAL A 80 3.82 -3.25 -6.97
CA VAL A 80 2.49 -2.66 -7.25
C VAL A 80 2.20 -2.42 -8.75
N GLY A 81 3.17 -2.72 -9.62
CA GLY A 81 3.06 -2.50 -11.07
C GLY A 81 3.36 -1.04 -11.45
N LYS A 82 2.66 -0.54 -12.47
CA LYS A 82 2.69 0.88 -12.88
C LYS A 82 1.65 1.65 -12.05
N VAL A 83 2.00 2.83 -11.56
CA VAL A 83 1.16 3.71 -10.73
C VAL A 83 1.29 5.15 -11.23
N LYS A 84 0.17 5.76 -11.60
CA LYS A 84 0.12 7.16 -12.08
C LYS A 84 0.22 8.16 -10.93
N LYS A 85 -0.58 7.95 -9.87
CA LYS A 85 -0.62 8.81 -8.69
C LYS A 85 -0.33 8.03 -7.41
N ILE A 86 0.59 8.54 -6.59
CA ILE A 86 0.80 8.08 -5.22
C ILE A 86 0.44 9.21 -4.26
N ASP A 87 -0.39 8.89 -3.27
CA ASP A 87 -0.83 9.80 -2.23
C ASP A 87 -0.51 9.19 -0.86
N LEU A 88 0.33 9.87 -0.07
CA LEU A 88 0.82 9.37 1.21
C LEU A 88 0.47 10.37 2.31
N GLU A 89 -0.42 9.96 3.21
CA GLU A 89 -0.81 10.75 4.37
C GLU A 89 -0.06 10.28 5.64
N ASP A 90 0.41 11.24 6.43
CA ASP A 90 1.08 11.07 7.72
C ASP A 90 2.33 10.14 7.64
N TYR A 91 2.42 9.15 8.53
CA TYR A 91 3.55 8.23 8.59
C TYR A 91 3.65 7.31 7.36
N ALA A 92 2.68 7.33 6.43
CA ALA A 92 2.66 6.46 5.26
C ALA A 92 3.84 6.72 4.31
N ALA A 93 4.44 7.91 4.36
CA ALA A 93 5.68 8.25 3.67
C ALA A 93 6.82 7.23 3.97
N GLY A 94 6.81 6.61 5.16
CA GLY A 94 7.78 5.58 5.53
C GLY A 94 7.71 4.29 4.69
N ILE A 95 6.63 4.06 3.93
CA ILE A 95 6.46 2.89 3.05
C ILE A 95 7.16 3.08 1.71
N LEU A 96 7.42 4.31 1.25
CA LEU A 96 8.01 4.57 -0.07
C LEU A 96 9.23 3.70 -0.40
N PRO A 97 10.23 3.55 0.49
CA PRO A 97 11.40 2.70 0.23
C PRO A 97 11.10 1.20 0.10
N LYS A 98 9.89 0.76 0.45
CA LYS A 98 9.43 -0.63 0.38
C LYS A 98 8.71 -0.93 -0.93
N LEU A 99 8.17 0.09 -1.60
CA LEU A 99 7.47 -0.06 -2.87
C LEU A 99 8.46 -0.36 -4.00
N LYS A 100 8.05 -1.27 -4.89
CA LYS A 100 8.71 -1.60 -6.15
C LYS A 100 7.74 -1.32 -7.29
N LEU A 101 8.02 -0.24 -7.99
CA LEU A 101 7.31 0.15 -9.21
C LEU A 101 7.89 -0.61 -10.41
N HIS A 102 7.07 -0.78 -11.45
CA HIS A 102 7.53 -1.32 -12.72
C HIS A 102 8.64 -0.43 -13.31
N ARG A 103 9.57 -1.02 -14.08
CA ARG A 103 10.71 -0.29 -14.68
C ARG A 103 10.25 0.87 -15.59
N GLU A 104 9.16 0.66 -16.31
CA GLU A 104 8.54 1.62 -17.24
C GLU A 104 7.45 2.47 -16.55
N ASN A 105 7.59 2.72 -15.26
CA ASN A 105 6.59 3.51 -14.53
C ASN A 105 6.74 5.01 -14.86
N GLU A 106 5.73 5.57 -15.50
CA GLU A 106 5.59 7.00 -15.76
C GLU A 106 4.66 7.62 -14.72
N MET A 107 5.19 7.87 -13.52
CA MET A 107 4.41 8.51 -12.45
C MET A 107 4.10 9.95 -12.83
N GLU A 108 2.83 10.34 -12.70
CA GLU A 108 2.34 11.68 -12.98
C GLU A 108 2.40 12.54 -11.70
N GLU A 109 1.99 11.97 -10.56
CA GLU A 109 1.81 12.71 -9.31
C GLU A 109 2.30 11.92 -8.08
N LEU A 110 3.00 12.62 -7.18
CA LEU A 110 3.40 12.12 -5.86
C LEU A 110 3.07 13.18 -4.81
N PHE A 111 2.11 12.88 -3.93
CA PHE A 111 1.69 13.77 -2.85
C PHE A 111 2.10 13.24 -1.48
N PHE A 112 2.42 14.19 -0.62
CA PHE A 112 2.65 13.96 0.80
C PHE A 112 1.74 14.92 1.57
N GLU A 113 0.84 14.37 2.36
CA GLU A 113 0.02 15.13 3.28
C GLU A 113 0.49 14.86 4.70
N ASP A 114 1.21 15.81 5.29
CA ASP A 114 1.50 15.77 6.71
C ASP A 114 0.35 16.43 7.48
N ILE A 115 -0.58 15.63 7.99
CA ILE A 115 -1.58 16.11 8.96
C ILE A 115 -0.98 15.95 10.36
N GLN A 116 0.11 16.67 10.62
CA GLN A 116 0.62 16.86 11.98
C GLN A 116 -0.42 17.67 12.78
N PRO A 117 -0.88 17.21 13.96
CA PRO A 117 -1.53 18.08 14.93
C PRO A 117 -0.53 19.05 15.58
#